data_AF-A0A7K2S4K0-F1
#
_entry.id   AF-A0A7K2S4K0-F1
#
_cell.length_a   1.000
_cell.length_b   1.000
_cell.length_c   1.000
_cell.angle_alpha   90.00
_cell.angle_beta   90.00
_cell.angle_gamma   90.00
#
_symmetry.space_group_name_H-M   'P 1'
#
loop_
_entity.id
_entity.type
_entity.pdbx_description
1 polymer ?
#
loop_
_entity_poly.entity_id
_entity_poly.type
_entity_poly.pdbx_seq_one_letter_code
_entity_poly.pdbx_strand_id
1 'polypeptide(L)'
;MSEAASTHVALAKITRNSATARMAKDGDLLPSLAPLLHAWLPRQRWFAGKGRPVTGFSLVSATEMLPLDGTAGPGLLHLLVRAEQPARQGRPAEDCYQLLLGARTSLPPLLAGALIGRVDRGPLAGRAIYDALHDPRLADLLLERLRRPGSLGSLRFERTAAIPAGLAPRVLDAEQSNSSLVYGDAYILKIFRRVFPGTNPDLELPLALSGEGCERVPAPVAWFEAPGPEPLTLGVLQPFLHGARDGWQLALGALAAGRDFLTEARALGRATAEVHTALAAALPTPALRGTQTRQLVAEMTRRLEAAAEAVPALVPYVPGLRAAFEAVTDLGVRGSGWTQQRVHGDLHLGQTLRSPDGFWSLIDFEGEPARPLPERRMPAPTVRDVAGMLRSFDYAARSHRPWNPEWAARCRAAYCEGYAQESGSDPRGEPELLRAHETDKAVYEVLYEARHRPDWLPVPMAAIQRLAQSAAA
;
A
#
# COMPACT_ATOMS: atom_id res chain seq x y z
N MET A 1 16.71 -25.20 -30.37
CA MET A 1 17.82 -24.47 -29.72
C MET A 1 17.46 -23.00 -29.64
N SER A 2 17.42 -22.38 -28.46
CA SER A 2 16.18 -22.18 -27.70
C SER A 2 15.80 -20.69 -27.74
N GLU A 3 14.51 -20.36 -27.83
CA GLU A 3 13.97 -18.98 -27.79
C GLU A 3 14.40 -18.18 -26.55
N ALA A 4 14.77 -18.85 -25.45
CA ALA A 4 15.34 -18.23 -24.26
C ALA A 4 16.70 -17.55 -24.53
N ALA A 5 17.47 -18.05 -25.52
CA ALA A 5 18.71 -17.43 -25.95
C ALA A 5 18.48 -16.09 -26.64
N SER A 6 17.32 -15.89 -27.28
CA SER A 6 17.00 -14.66 -28.00
C SER A 6 16.70 -13.49 -27.03
N THR A 7 16.11 -13.78 -25.86
CA THR A 7 15.92 -12.80 -24.77
C THR A 7 17.25 -12.42 -24.13
N HIS A 8 18.14 -13.39 -23.90
CA HIS A 8 19.48 -13.15 -23.34
C HIS A 8 20.39 -12.31 -24.27
N VAL A 9 20.29 -12.48 -25.59
CA VAL A 9 21.05 -11.67 -26.57
C VAL A 9 20.52 -10.22 -26.65
N ALA A 10 19.22 -9.99 -26.43
CA ALA A 10 18.65 -8.64 -26.37
C ALA A 10 19.16 -7.82 -25.18
N LEU A 11 19.41 -8.46 -24.03
CA LEU A 11 19.95 -7.82 -22.83
C LEU A 11 21.41 -7.34 -22.98
N ALA A 12 22.22 -7.99 -23.82
CA ALA A 12 23.65 -7.69 -24.01
C ALA A 12 23.94 -6.52 -24.96
N LYS A 13 22.96 -6.03 -25.74
CA LYS A 13 23.13 -4.91 -26.69
C LYS A 13 22.70 -3.54 -26.16
N ILE A 14 22.25 -3.45 -24.90
CA ILE A 14 21.75 -2.19 -24.32
C ILE A 14 22.88 -1.36 -23.73
N THR A 15 23.78 -0.87 -24.58
CA THR A 15 24.72 0.20 -24.29
C THR A 15 24.95 0.98 -25.57
N ARG A 16 23.98 1.84 -25.90
CA ARG A 16 24.10 3.01 -26.79
C ARG A 16 22.77 3.74 -26.78
N ASN A 17 22.80 5.07 -26.63
CA ASN A 17 21.67 6.03 -26.70
C ASN A 17 20.37 5.43 -27.28
N SER A 18 19.39 5.13 -26.43
CA SER A 18 18.12 4.55 -26.87
C SER A 18 17.31 5.52 -27.72
N ALA A 19 16.62 5.01 -28.74
CA ALA A 19 15.75 5.78 -29.62
C ALA A 19 14.67 6.56 -28.85
N THR A 20 14.26 6.09 -27.66
CA THR A 20 13.36 6.80 -26.76
C THR A 20 13.90 8.09 -26.15
N ALA A 21 15.21 8.18 -25.87
CA ALA A 21 15.79 9.44 -25.39
C ALA A 21 15.71 10.52 -26.49
N ARG A 22 15.66 10.11 -27.75
CA ARG A 22 15.43 10.98 -28.91
C ARG A 22 13.93 11.26 -29.10
N MET A 23 13.07 10.24 -29.09
CA MET A 23 11.60 10.39 -29.21
C MET A 23 10.95 11.21 -28.07
N ALA A 24 11.49 11.13 -26.85
CA ALA A 24 11.05 11.96 -25.73
C ALA A 24 11.60 13.40 -25.82
N LYS A 25 12.80 13.59 -26.38
CA LYS A 25 13.37 14.92 -26.69
C LYS A 25 12.64 15.61 -27.83
N ASP A 26 12.12 14.85 -28.79
CA ASP A 26 11.35 15.36 -29.94
C ASP A 26 9.93 15.80 -29.53
N GLY A 27 9.51 15.54 -28.28
CA GLY A 27 8.23 16.02 -27.72
C GLY A 27 6.99 15.26 -28.17
N ASP A 28 7.07 14.43 -29.21
CA ASP A 28 5.91 13.79 -29.85
C ASP A 28 5.42 12.49 -29.19
N LEU A 29 6.22 11.88 -28.32
CA LEU A 29 5.86 10.60 -27.68
C LEU A 29 4.59 10.70 -26.83
N LEU A 30 4.56 11.61 -25.84
CA LEU A 30 3.40 11.75 -24.96
C LEU A 30 2.15 12.22 -25.71
N PRO A 31 2.21 13.23 -26.61
CA PRO A 31 1.07 13.60 -27.47
C PRO A 31 0.48 12.42 -28.27
N SER A 32 1.32 11.49 -28.74
CA SER A 32 0.83 10.29 -29.47
C SER A 32 0.06 9.30 -28.57
N LEU A 33 0.37 9.25 -27.28
CA LEU A 33 -0.24 8.34 -26.30
C LEU A 33 -1.40 8.98 -25.53
N ALA A 34 -1.39 10.30 -25.38
CA ALA A 34 -2.33 11.04 -24.54
C ALA A 34 -3.81 10.74 -24.84
N PRO A 35 -4.28 10.64 -26.11
CA PRO A 35 -5.67 10.28 -26.38
C PRO A 35 -6.09 8.92 -25.80
N LEU A 36 -5.19 7.93 -25.89
CA LEU A 36 -5.43 6.60 -25.32
C LEU A 36 -5.42 6.63 -23.80
N LEU A 37 -4.47 7.36 -23.21
CA LEU A 37 -4.34 7.49 -21.75
C LEU A 37 -5.52 8.25 -21.12
N HIS A 38 -6.06 9.27 -21.78
CA HIS A 38 -7.27 9.98 -21.34
C HIS A 38 -8.46 9.03 -21.17
N ALA A 39 -8.63 8.09 -22.10
CA ALA A 39 -9.72 7.12 -22.04
C ALA A 39 -9.43 5.96 -21.07
N TRP A 40 -8.18 5.49 -21.01
CA TRP A 40 -7.82 4.28 -20.27
C TRP A 40 -7.51 4.52 -18.79
N LEU A 41 -6.73 5.56 -18.46
CA LEU A 41 -6.24 5.78 -17.09
C LEU A 41 -7.38 5.95 -16.06
N PRO A 42 -8.45 6.74 -16.32
CA PRO A 42 -9.53 6.92 -15.33
C PRO A 42 -10.34 5.67 -15.04
N ARG A 43 -10.32 4.67 -15.94
CA ARG A 43 -11.00 3.38 -15.77
C ARG A 43 -10.24 2.41 -14.86
N GLN A 44 -8.98 2.72 -14.54
CA GLN A 44 -8.15 1.83 -13.74
C GLN A 44 -8.60 1.84 -12.28
N ARG A 45 -8.61 0.65 -11.66
CA ARG A 45 -9.01 0.51 -10.25
C ARG A 45 -8.15 1.36 -9.31
N TRP A 46 -6.85 1.42 -9.60
CA TRP A 46 -5.80 2.10 -8.85
C TRP A 46 -5.68 3.60 -9.15
N PHE A 47 -6.46 4.15 -10.09
CA PHE A 47 -6.46 5.58 -10.36
C PHE A 47 -7.12 6.34 -9.20
N ALA A 48 -6.35 7.22 -8.53
CA ALA A 48 -6.81 7.95 -7.35
C ALA A 48 -7.64 9.20 -7.68
N GLY A 49 -7.59 9.65 -8.94
CA GLY A 49 -8.26 10.86 -9.42
C GLY A 49 -9.73 10.69 -9.80
N LYS A 50 -10.40 9.60 -9.40
CA LYS A 50 -11.79 9.30 -9.77
C LYS A 50 -12.75 10.43 -9.40
N GLY A 51 -13.78 10.62 -10.24
CA GLY A 51 -14.76 11.69 -10.08
C GLY A 51 -14.26 13.08 -10.52
N ARG A 52 -13.04 13.19 -11.06
CA ARG A 52 -12.51 14.40 -11.69
C ARG A 52 -12.02 14.09 -13.11
N PRO A 53 -12.29 14.95 -14.10
CA PRO A 53 -11.75 14.76 -15.44
C PRO A 53 -10.22 14.93 -15.43
N VAL A 54 -9.53 14.14 -16.26
CA VAL A 54 -8.11 14.36 -16.57
C VAL A 54 -8.04 15.38 -17.70
N THR A 55 -7.39 16.52 -17.46
CA THR A 55 -7.33 17.65 -18.40
C THR A 55 -6.08 17.62 -19.28
N GLY A 56 -5.06 16.90 -18.86
CA GLY A 56 -3.79 16.81 -19.57
C GLY A 56 -2.83 15.83 -18.90
N PHE A 57 -1.65 15.71 -19.50
CA PHE A 57 -0.55 14.92 -18.98
C PHE A 57 0.76 15.67 -19.19
N SER A 58 1.65 15.58 -18.21
CA SER A 58 3.06 15.97 -18.37
C SER A 58 3.98 14.76 -18.20
N LEU A 59 5.00 14.68 -19.06
CA LEU A 59 5.95 13.58 -19.05
C LEU A 59 7.03 13.85 -18.00
N VAL A 60 7.19 12.94 -17.04
CA VAL A 60 8.29 12.99 -16.07
C VAL A 60 9.49 12.23 -16.61
N SER A 61 9.28 11.02 -17.10
CA SER A 61 10.33 10.23 -17.75
C SER A 61 9.75 9.17 -18.69
N ALA A 62 10.58 8.77 -19.66
CA ALA A 62 10.30 7.66 -20.57
C ALA A 62 11.56 6.82 -20.74
N THR A 63 11.47 5.53 -20.44
CA THR A 63 12.57 4.58 -20.58
C THR A 63 12.15 3.40 -21.44
N GLU A 64 12.82 3.22 -22.59
CA GLU A 64 12.75 1.98 -23.35
C GLU A 64 13.47 0.87 -22.59
N MET A 65 12.70 -0.11 -22.11
CA MET A 65 13.26 -1.29 -21.45
C MET A 65 13.52 -2.43 -22.44
N LEU A 66 12.74 -2.46 -23.52
CA LEU A 66 12.91 -3.35 -24.67
C LEU A 66 12.59 -2.56 -25.94
N PRO A 67 13.44 -2.65 -26.99
CA PRO A 67 13.28 -1.85 -28.21
C PRO A 67 11.87 -1.85 -28.78
N LEU A 68 11.37 -0.65 -29.06
CA LEU A 68 10.02 -0.47 -29.60
C LEU A 68 9.94 -0.72 -31.09
N ASP A 69 11.07 -0.80 -31.81
CA ASP A 69 11.14 -0.93 -33.27
C ASP A 69 10.95 -2.37 -33.79
N GLY A 70 10.98 -3.37 -32.90
CA GLY A 70 10.84 -4.78 -33.26
C GLY A 70 9.59 -5.08 -34.10
N THR A 71 9.77 -5.84 -35.18
CA THR A 71 8.70 -6.30 -36.08
C THR A 71 8.11 -7.65 -35.66
N ALA A 72 8.89 -8.49 -34.96
CA ALA A 72 8.52 -9.85 -34.58
C ALA A 72 8.25 -10.06 -33.08
N GLY A 73 8.50 -9.04 -32.24
CA GLY A 73 8.42 -9.16 -30.78
C GLY A 73 7.74 -7.97 -30.12
N PRO A 74 7.42 -8.08 -28.81
CA PRO A 74 6.97 -6.93 -28.04
C PRO A 74 8.11 -5.93 -27.87
N GLY A 75 7.78 -4.64 -27.82
CA GLY A 75 8.59 -3.62 -27.16
C GLY A 75 8.03 -3.31 -25.78
N LEU A 76 8.84 -2.71 -24.90
CA LEU A 76 8.45 -2.32 -23.54
C LEU A 76 8.92 -0.89 -23.26
N LEU A 77 7.95 -0.03 -22.98
CA LEU A 77 8.14 1.36 -22.58
C LEU A 77 7.70 1.54 -21.14
N HIS A 78 8.61 1.99 -20.28
CA HIS A 78 8.29 2.49 -18.95
C HIS A 78 8.07 4.00 -19.02
N LEU A 79 6.96 4.48 -18.46
CA LEU A 79 6.63 5.90 -18.38
C LEU A 79 6.34 6.31 -16.95
N LEU A 80 6.83 7.51 -16.60
CA LEU A 80 6.31 8.29 -15.49
C LEU A 80 5.56 9.49 -16.04
N VAL A 81 4.27 9.60 -15.75
CA VAL A 81 3.39 10.67 -16.24
C VAL A 81 2.65 11.31 -15.08
N ARG A 82 2.57 12.63 -15.05
CA ARG A 82 1.67 13.35 -14.15
C ARG A 82 0.33 13.51 -14.84
N ALA A 83 -0.74 13.11 -14.16
CA ALA A 83 -2.11 13.37 -14.64
C ALA A 83 -2.59 14.70 -14.07
N GLU A 84 -2.90 15.64 -14.96
CA GLU A 84 -3.41 16.96 -14.59
C GLU A 84 -4.92 16.86 -14.34
N GLN A 85 -5.36 17.38 -13.20
CA GLN A 85 -6.78 17.46 -12.84
C GLN A 85 -7.07 18.82 -12.20
N PRO A 86 -8.33 19.30 -12.25
CA PRO A 86 -8.71 20.52 -11.56
C PRO A 86 -8.34 20.47 -10.07
N ALA A 87 -7.71 21.55 -9.60
CA ALA A 87 -7.28 21.69 -8.22
C ALA A 87 -8.47 21.60 -7.26
N ARG A 88 -8.22 21.02 -6.08
CA ARG A 88 -9.16 21.04 -4.95
C ARG A 88 -8.41 21.60 -3.75
N GLN A 89 -9.06 22.39 -2.91
CA GLN A 89 -8.45 22.87 -1.67
C GLN A 89 -7.85 21.69 -0.88
N GLY A 90 -6.57 21.78 -0.53
CA GLY A 90 -5.88 20.82 0.32
C GLY A 90 -5.32 19.54 -0.34
N ARG A 91 -5.28 19.43 -1.69
CA ARG A 91 -4.52 18.36 -2.37
C ARG A 91 -3.58 18.93 -3.43
N PRO A 92 -2.34 18.41 -3.57
CA PRO A 92 -1.45 18.82 -4.64
C PRO A 92 -2.11 18.58 -6.01
N ALA A 93 -1.78 19.45 -6.97
CA ALA A 93 -2.48 19.55 -8.25
C ALA A 93 -2.30 18.32 -9.16
N GLU A 94 -1.29 17.48 -8.92
CA GLU A 94 -0.86 16.47 -9.88
C GLU A 94 -0.38 15.17 -9.20
N ASP A 95 -0.97 14.05 -9.60
CA ASP A 95 -0.53 12.71 -9.21
C ASP A 95 0.40 12.14 -10.28
N CYS A 96 1.56 11.62 -9.86
CA CYS A 96 2.48 10.92 -10.75
C CYS A 96 2.13 9.43 -10.81
N TYR A 97 2.01 8.89 -12.02
CA TYR A 97 1.69 7.51 -12.28
C TYR A 97 2.80 6.82 -13.07
N GLN A 98 3.11 5.59 -12.69
CA GLN A 98 3.99 4.69 -13.42
C GLN A 98 3.16 3.80 -14.34
N LEU A 99 3.54 3.76 -15.62
CA LEU A 99 2.95 2.90 -16.65
C LEU A 99 4.02 2.02 -17.28
N LEU A 100 3.72 0.72 -17.39
CA LEU A 100 4.50 -0.26 -18.15
C LEU A 100 3.69 -0.62 -19.39
N LEU A 101 4.09 -0.06 -20.52
CA LEU A 101 3.36 -0.16 -21.78
C LEU A 101 4.06 -1.11 -22.73
N GLY A 102 3.37 -2.17 -23.11
CA GLY A 102 3.79 -3.04 -24.19
C GLY A 102 3.40 -2.43 -25.53
N ALA A 103 4.26 -2.57 -26.54
CA ALA A 103 4.00 -2.11 -27.90
C ALA A 103 4.21 -3.23 -28.92
N ARG A 104 3.24 -3.47 -29.81
CA ARG A 104 3.30 -4.48 -30.87
C ARG A 104 2.61 -3.99 -32.14
N THR A 105 3.05 -4.45 -33.32
CA THR A 105 2.33 -4.19 -34.58
C THR A 105 1.01 -4.98 -34.64
N SER A 106 1.07 -6.26 -34.28
CA SER A 106 -0.09 -7.15 -34.13
C SER A 106 -0.20 -7.67 -32.69
N LEU A 107 -1.35 -7.49 -32.06
CA LEU A 107 -1.61 -7.93 -30.69
C LEU A 107 -2.15 -9.38 -30.70
N PRO A 108 -1.50 -10.33 -30.02
CA PRO A 108 -2.03 -11.68 -29.85
C PRO A 108 -3.42 -11.67 -29.18
N PRO A 109 -4.34 -12.58 -29.55
CA PRO A 109 -5.68 -12.65 -28.95
C PRO A 109 -5.69 -12.75 -27.42
N LEU A 110 -4.72 -13.46 -26.84
CA LEU A 110 -4.60 -13.61 -25.38
C LEU A 110 -4.38 -12.27 -24.64
N LEU A 111 -3.86 -11.24 -25.33
CA LEU A 111 -3.61 -9.91 -24.77
C LEU A 111 -4.74 -8.92 -25.07
N ALA A 112 -5.82 -9.34 -25.71
CA ALA A 112 -6.93 -8.46 -26.08
C ALA A 112 -7.52 -7.72 -24.86
N GLY A 113 -7.62 -8.39 -23.70
CA GLY A 113 -8.08 -7.78 -22.46
C GLY A 113 -7.14 -6.72 -21.87
N ALA A 114 -5.87 -6.72 -22.27
CA ALA A 114 -4.86 -5.75 -21.83
C ALA A 114 -4.72 -4.55 -22.78
N LEU A 115 -5.43 -4.56 -23.93
CA LEU A 115 -5.33 -3.51 -24.93
C LEU A 115 -5.75 -2.16 -24.36
N ILE A 116 -4.86 -1.18 -24.50
CA ILE A 116 -5.12 0.23 -24.19
C ILE A 116 -5.67 0.93 -25.43
N GLY A 117 -5.04 0.69 -26.59
CA GLY A 117 -5.51 1.18 -27.88
C GLY A 117 -4.45 1.08 -28.97
N ARG A 118 -4.77 1.59 -30.17
CA ARG A 118 -3.80 1.72 -31.27
C ARG A 118 -3.44 3.19 -31.46
N VAL A 119 -2.16 3.45 -31.71
CA VAL A 119 -1.66 4.81 -31.92
C VAL A 119 -1.78 5.16 -33.40
N ASP A 120 -2.40 6.29 -33.71
CA ASP A 120 -2.67 6.71 -35.09
C ASP A 120 -1.53 7.54 -35.69
N ARG A 121 -0.81 8.32 -34.87
CA ARG A 121 0.19 9.31 -35.30
C ARG A 121 1.41 9.32 -34.38
N GLY A 122 2.50 9.92 -34.85
CA GLY A 122 3.73 10.06 -34.08
C GLY A 122 4.57 8.78 -34.09
N PRO A 123 5.54 8.66 -33.18
CA PRO A 123 6.61 7.68 -33.32
C PRO A 123 6.19 6.23 -33.01
N LEU A 124 4.98 6.02 -32.48
CA LEU A 124 4.38 4.71 -32.24
C LEU A 124 3.21 4.39 -33.20
N ALA A 125 3.03 5.17 -34.28
CA ALA A 125 1.95 4.98 -35.24
C ALA A 125 1.85 3.54 -35.75
N GLY A 126 0.61 3.02 -35.82
CA GLY A 126 0.29 1.66 -36.23
C GLY A 126 0.49 0.59 -35.15
N ARG A 127 1.10 0.94 -34.00
CA ARG A 127 1.30 -0.02 -32.90
C ARG A 127 0.09 -0.09 -31.98
N ALA A 128 -0.24 -1.31 -31.57
CA ALA A 128 -1.10 -1.59 -30.43
C ALA A 128 -0.32 -1.41 -29.12
N ILE A 129 -0.86 -0.57 -28.25
CA ILE A 129 -0.36 -0.30 -26.90
C ILE A 129 -1.25 -1.05 -25.92
N TYR A 130 -0.64 -1.74 -24.96
CA TYR A 130 -1.33 -2.59 -23.98
C TYR A 130 -0.60 -2.57 -22.64
N ASP A 131 -1.27 -2.98 -21.57
CA ASP A 131 -0.63 -3.12 -20.25
C ASP A 131 0.36 -4.30 -20.28
N ALA A 132 1.64 -3.97 -20.14
CA ALA A 132 2.73 -4.94 -20.29
C ALA A 132 2.72 -6.05 -19.25
N LEU A 133 2.12 -5.83 -18.07
CA LEU A 133 2.12 -6.82 -17.00
C LEU A 133 1.36 -8.10 -17.39
N HIS A 134 0.43 -8.01 -18.34
CA HIS A 134 -0.32 -9.15 -18.85
C HIS A 134 0.42 -9.94 -19.95
N ASP A 135 1.55 -9.44 -20.46
CA ASP A 135 2.39 -10.18 -21.41
C ASP A 135 3.47 -10.97 -20.66
N PRO A 136 3.40 -12.32 -20.65
CA PRO A 136 4.36 -13.14 -19.91
C PRO A 136 5.81 -12.90 -20.31
N ARG A 137 6.08 -12.52 -21.57
CA ARG A 137 7.45 -12.23 -22.03
C ARG A 137 7.99 -10.93 -21.44
N LEU A 138 7.13 -9.93 -21.28
CA LEU A 138 7.51 -8.65 -20.68
C LEU A 138 7.57 -8.75 -19.15
N ALA A 139 6.66 -9.52 -18.54
CA ALA A 139 6.72 -9.83 -17.11
C ALA A 139 7.99 -10.62 -16.74
N ASP A 140 8.42 -11.58 -17.57
CA ASP A 140 9.69 -12.29 -17.39
C ASP A 140 10.91 -11.35 -17.54
N LEU A 141 10.88 -10.43 -18.52
CA LEU A 141 11.93 -9.42 -18.70
C LEU A 141 12.10 -8.53 -17.45
N LEU A 142 11.01 -8.17 -16.76
CA LEU A 142 11.09 -7.39 -15.52
C LEU A 142 11.86 -8.15 -14.42
N LEU A 143 11.62 -9.46 -14.27
CA LEU A 143 12.39 -10.29 -13.34
C LEU A 143 13.87 -10.32 -13.75
N GLU A 144 14.17 -10.57 -15.03
CA GLU A 144 15.56 -10.58 -15.51
C GLU A 144 16.28 -9.25 -15.30
N ARG A 145 15.56 -8.12 -15.30
CA ARG A 145 16.12 -6.82 -14.93
C ARG A 145 16.39 -6.69 -13.44
N LEU A 146 15.46 -7.08 -12.58
CA LEU A 146 15.67 -7.11 -11.13
C LEU A 146 16.81 -8.04 -10.71
N ARG A 147 17.05 -9.10 -11.49
CA ARG A 147 18.20 -10.01 -11.29
C ARG A 147 19.55 -9.36 -11.56
N ARG A 148 19.60 -8.24 -12.30
CA ARG A 148 20.83 -7.58 -12.74
C ARG A 148 20.85 -6.13 -12.23
N PRO A 149 21.42 -5.86 -11.05
CA PRO A 149 21.48 -4.50 -10.52
C PRO A 149 22.25 -3.57 -11.47
N GLY A 150 21.93 -2.29 -11.44
CA GLY A 150 22.50 -1.28 -12.32
C GLY A 150 21.45 -0.35 -12.92
N SER A 151 21.86 0.45 -13.90
CA SER A 151 21.00 1.46 -14.51
C SER A 151 20.51 1.04 -15.91
N LEU A 152 19.28 1.42 -16.24
CA LEU A 152 18.69 1.31 -17.56
C LEU A 152 17.90 2.59 -17.86
N GLY A 153 18.42 3.43 -18.76
CA GLY A 153 17.83 4.75 -19.01
C GLY A 153 17.79 5.57 -17.71
N SER A 154 16.60 6.03 -17.32
CA SER A 154 16.37 6.77 -16.07
C SER A 154 16.02 5.86 -14.88
N LEU A 155 16.18 4.55 -15.00
CA LEU A 155 15.81 3.59 -13.96
C LEU A 155 17.07 3.02 -13.30
N ARG A 156 17.00 2.81 -11.99
CA ARG A 156 18.04 2.14 -11.19
C ARG A 156 17.44 0.89 -10.55
N PHE A 157 18.13 -0.23 -10.70
CA PHE A 157 17.76 -1.53 -10.15
C PHE A 157 18.75 -1.93 -9.05
N GLU A 158 18.22 -2.37 -7.92
CA GLU A 158 18.99 -2.82 -6.75
C GLU A 158 18.55 -4.21 -6.31
N ARG A 159 19.47 -4.91 -5.63
CA ARG A 159 19.28 -6.31 -5.22
C ARG A 159 20.12 -6.62 -4.00
N THR A 160 19.54 -7.29 -3.01
CA THR A 160 20.18 -7.72 -1.76
C THR A 160 20.48 -9.22 -1.73
N ALA A 161 19.73 -10.04 -2.50
CA ALA A 161 19.90 -11.49 -2.55
C ALA A 161 19.87 -12.05 -3.98
N ALA A 162 20.45 -13.23 -4.20
CA ALA A 162 20.36 -13.89 -5.49
C ALA A 162 18.91 -14.31 -5.78
N ILE A 163 18.47 -14.07 -7.02
CA ILE A 163 17.13 -14.43 -7.50
C ILE A 163 17.27 -15.49 -8.60
N PRO A 164 16.57 -16.64 -8.51
CA PRO A 164 16.60 -17.69 -9.53
C PRO A 164 16.10 -17.22 -10.91
N ALA A 165 16.58 -17.89 -11.97
CA ALA A 165 16.10 -17.70 -13.33
C ALA A 165 14.83 -18.49 -13.62
N GLY A 166 14.09 -18.12 -14.66
CA GLY A 166 13.06 -18.97 -15.26
C GLY A 166 11.83 -19.19 -14.36
N LEU A 167 11.59 -18.27 -13.43
CA LEU A 167 10.39 -18.30 -12.60
C LEU A 167 9.21 -17.74 -13.40
N ALA A 168 8.20 -18.58 -13.65
CA ALA A 168 7.05 -18.19 -14.46
C ALA A 168 6.25 -17.04 -13.80
N PRO A 169 5.98 -15.93 -14.51
CA PRO A 169 5.18 -14.83 -14.00
C PRO A 169 3.68 -15.13 -14.02
N ARG A 170 2.97 -14.64 -13.01
CA ARG A 170 1.50 -14.67 -12.91
C ARG A 170 0.98 -13.38 -12.27
N VAL A 171 0.08 -12.67 -12.97
CA VAL A 171 -0.57 -11.47 -12.42
C VAL A 171 -1.52 -11.84 -11.28
N LEU A 172 -1.53 -11.02 -10.24
CA LEU A 172 -2.54 -11.07 -9.17
C LEU A 172 -3.58 -9.97 -9.36
N ASP A 173 -4.85 -10.37 -9.51
CA ASP A 173 -5.96 -9.44 -9.75
C ASP A 173 -6.52 -8.79 -8.46
N ALA A 174 -6.05 -9.24 -7.28
CA ALA A 174 -6.70 -8.98 -5.98
C ALA A 174 -6.35 -7.63 -5.30
N GLU A 175 -5.32 -6.91 -5.73
CA GLU A 175 -4.89 -5.68 -5.05
C GLU A 175 -5.79 -4.47 -5.36
N GLN A 176 -5.77 -3.41 -4.53
CA GLN A 176 -6.60 -2.21 -4.77
C GLN A 176 -5.82 -1.06 -5.41
N SER A 177 -4.65 -0.71 -4.87
CA SER A 177 -3.85 0.46 -5.27
C SER A 177 -2.69 0.16 -6.24
N ASN A 178 -2.27 -1.10 -6.32
CA ASN A 178 -1.08 -1.50 -7.08
C ASN A 178 -1.36 -2.70 -7.98
N SER A 179 -0.34 -3.13 -8.72
CA SER A 179 -0.37 -4.35 -9.52
C SER A 179 0.74 -5.27 -9.05
N SER A 180 0.46 -6.57 -8.91
CA SER A 180 1.46 -7.54 -8.47
C SER A 180 1.63 -8.71 -9.41
N LEU A 181 2.86 -9.20 -9.50
CA LEU A 181 3.26 -10.40 -10.22
C LEU A 181 3.85 -11.40 -9.23
N VAL A 182 3.37 -12.63 -9.24
CA VAL A 182 4.01 -13.76 -8.56
C VAL A 182 4.92 -14.47 -9.55
N TYR A 183 6.14 -14.80 -9.11
CA TYR A 183 7.14 -15.51 -9.89
C TYR A 183 7.42 -16.88 -9.26
N GLY A 184 6.96 -17.94 -9.94
CA GLY A 184 7.19 -19.34 -9.53
C GLY A 184 6.75 -19.68 -8.10
N ASP A 185 5.75 -18.96 -7.58
CA ASP A 185 5.29 -19.02 -6.19
C ASP A 185 6.39 -18.83 -5.13
N ALA A 186 7.53 -18.23 -5.52
CA ALA A 186 8.68 -17.97 -4.65
C ALA A 186 8.83 -16.48 -4.32
N TYR A 187 8.46 -15.60 -5.27
CA TYR A 187 8.54 -14.15 -5.08
C TYR A 187 7.29 -13.46 -5.56
N ILE A 188 7.01 -12.30 -4.96
CA ILE A 188 5.97 -11.37 -5.39
C ILE A 188 6.63 -10.01 -5.67
N LEU A 189 6.38 -9.49 -6.87
CA LEU A 189 6.77 -8.15 -7.29
C LEU A 189 5.55 -7.25 -7.22
N LYS A 190 5.60 -6.28 -6.32
CA LYS A 190 4.63 -5.20 -6.23
C LYS A 190 5.08 -4.04 -7.11
N ILE A 191 4.23 -3.63 -8.06
CA ILE A 191 4.45 -2.49 -8.95
C ILE A 191 3.59 -1.33 -8.46
N PHE A 192 4.25 -0.26 -8.02
CA PHE A 192 3.56 0.93 -7.52
C PHE A 192 3.00 1.74 -8.69
N ARG A 193 1.67 1.87 -8.77
CA ARG A 193 1.04 2.57 -9.90
C ARG A 193 1.02 4.08 -9.72
N ARG A 194 0.75 4.55 -8.51
CA ARG A 194 0.88 5.96 -8.12
C ARG A 194 2.14 6.11 -7.28
N VAL A 195 3.03 6.99 -7.70
CA VAL A 195 4.38 7.14 -7.11
C VAL A 195 4.53 8.54 -6.52
N PHE A 196 5.30 8.63 -5.43
CA PHE A 196 5.54 9.86 -4.70
C PHE A 196 7.04 10.04 -4.44
N PRO A 197 7.53 11.28 -4.35
CA PRO A 197 8.90 11.57 -3.95
C PRO A 197 9.25 10.95 -2.59
N GLY A 198 10.38 10.25 -2.54
CA GLY A 198 10.92 9.58 -1.35
C GLY A 198 10.77 8.06 -1.41
N THR A 199 11.55 7.38 -0.58
CA THR A 199 11.48 5.91 -0.46
C THR A 199 10.11 5.47 0.02
N ASN A 200 9.51 4.51 -0.69
CA ASN A 200 8.22 3.94 -0.29
C ASN A 200 8.38 3.17 1.04
N PRO A 201 7.49 3.37 2.04
CA PRO A 201 7.46 2.62 3.30
C PRO A 201 7.48 1.09 3.15
N ASP A 202 6.88 0.56 2.09
CA ASP A 202 6.85 -0.88 1.76
C ASP A 202 8.20 -1.40 1.21
N LEU A 203 9.18 -0.51 1.08
CA LEU A 203 10.60 -0.84 0.90
C LEU A 203 11.41 -0.46 2.15
N GLU A 204 11.22 0.77 2.65
CA GLU A 204 11.98 1.34 3.77
C GLU A 204 11.85 0.53 5.05
N LEU A 205 10.62 0.19 5.45
CA LEU A 205 10.36 -0.48 6.72
C LEU A 205 10.75 -1.96 6.70
N PRO A 206 10.40 -2.76 5.66
CA PRO A 206 10.87 -4.14 5.57
C PRO A 206 12.41 -4.27 5.51
N LEU A 207 13.12 -3.33 4.86
CA LEU A 207 14.59 -3.32 4.88
C LEU A 207 15.14 -3.02 6.28
N ALA A 208 14.58 -2.03 6.98
CA ALA A 208 14.98 -1.71 8.35
C ALA A 208 14.75 -2.89 9.30
N LEU A 209 13.57 -3.52 9.21
CA LEU A 209 13.21 -4.71 9.99
C LEU A 209 14.14 -5.90 9.72
N SER A 210 14.47 -6.15 8.45
CA SER A 210 15.43 -7.19 8.08
C SER A 210 16.83 -6.91 8.63
N GLY A 211 17.23 -5.64 8.73
CA GLY A 211 18.49 -5.23 9.35
C GLY A 211 18.59 -5.58 10.84
N GLU A 212 17.45 -5.56 11.54
CA GLU A 212 17.34 -5.98 12.95
C GLU A 212 17.06 -7.48 13.12
N GLY A 213 17.02 -8.26 12.02
CA GLY A 213 16.72 -9.69 12.07
C GLY A 213 15.25 -10.03 12.36
N CYS A 214 14.33 -9.08 12.17
CA CYS A 214 12.91 -9.35 12.35
C CYS A 214 12.33 -10.14 11.16
N GLU A 215 11.98 -11.41 11.39
CA GLU A 215 11.45 -12.33 10.37
C GLU A 215 9.93 -12.20 10.15
N ARG A 216 9.24 -11.35 10.93
CA ARG A 216 7.79 -11.11 10.83
C ARG A 216 7.37 -10.40 9.55
N VAL A 217 8.31 -9.86 8.78
CA VAL A 217 8.02 -9.15 7.53
C VAL A 217 8.93 -9.70 6.43
N PRO A 218 8.40 -10.12 5.27
CA PRO A 218 9.24 -10.59 4.17
C PRO A 218 10.26 -9.54 3.73
N ALA A 219 11.55 -9.88 3.82
CA ALA A 219 12.62 -8.97 3.45
C ALA A 219 12.66 -8.73 1.93
N PRO A 220 12.69 -7.47 1.45
CA PRO A 220 12.86 -7.18 0.04
C PRO A 220 14.19 -7.74 -0.51
N VAL A 221 14.12 -8.42 -1.66
CA VAL A 221 15.29 -9.02 -2.32
C VAL A 221 15.78 -8.21 -3.52
N ALA A 222 14.90 -7.41 -4.13
CA ALA A 222 15.24 -6.46 -5.18
C ALA A 222 14.18 -5.36 -5.30
N TRP A 223 14.54 -4.23 -5.88
CA TRP A 223 13.62 -3.14 -6.19
C TRP A 223 14.18 -2.32 -7.34
N PHE A 224 13.34 -1.43 -7.87
CA PHE A 224 13.79 -0.44 -8.82
C PHE A 224 13.13 0.91 -8.55
N GLU A 225 13.84 1.96 -8.93
CA GLU A 225 13.48 3.35 -8.68
C GLU A 225 13.83 4.24 -9.86
N ALA A 226 13.18 5.41 -9.93
CA ALA A 226 13.71 6.54 -10.70
C ALA A 226 14.53 7.41 -9.74
N PRO A 227 15.84 7.61 -9.99
CA PRO A 227 16.70 8.40 -9.11
C PRO A 227 16.38 9.89 -9.24
N GLY A 228 16.64 10.63 -8.17
CA GLY A 228 16.45 12.08 -8.06
C GLY A 228 16.85 12.54 -6.66
N PRO A 229 16.70 13.84 -6.33
CA PRO A 229 16.93 14.33 -4.97
C PRO A 229 16.09 13.57 -3.93
N GLU A 230 14.86 13.26 -4.30
CA GLU A 230 14.00 12.29 -3.63
C GLU A 230 13.66 11.19 -4.65
N PRO A 231 14.15 9.95 -4.47
CA PRO A 231 13.91 8.88 -5.43
C PRO A 231 12.42 8.52 -5.47
N LEU A 232 11.96 8.01 -6.61
CA LEU A 232 10.62 7.43 -6.73
C LEU A 232 10.79 5.91 -6.69
N THR A 233 10.39 5.25 -5.61
CA THR A 233 10.34 3.78 -5.59
C THR A 233 9.23 3.30 -6.52
N LEU A 234 9.57 2.43 -7.46
CA LEU A 234 8.69 2.02 -8.56
C LEU A 234 8.16 0.59 -8.41
N GLY A 235 8.95 -0.29 -7.80
CA GLY A 235 8.46 -1.61 -7.44
C GLY A 235 9.44 -2.37 -6.58
N VAL A 236 8.91 -3.33 -5.83
CA VAL A 236 9.62 -4.10 -4.81
C VAL A 236 9.33 -5.59 -5.01
N LEU A 237 10.39 -6.39 -5.08
CA LEU A 237 10.36 -7.83 -5.13
C LEU A 237 10.70 -8.38 -3.74
N GLN A 238 9.82 -9.21 -3.21
CA GLN A 238 10.00 -9.85 -1.90
C GLN A 238 9.57 -11.33 -1.96
N PRO A 239 9.97 -12.16 -0.99
CA PRO A 239 9.51 -13.54 -0.89
C PRO A 239 7.99 -13.64 -0.89
N PHE A 240 7.46 -14.57 -1.66
CA PHE A 240 6.04 -14.90 -1.63
C PHE A 240 5.79 -15.97 -0.55
N LEU A 241 4.87 -15.68 0.36
CA LEU A 241 4.53 -16.59 1.46
C LEU A 241 3.58 -17.69 0.96
N HIS A 242 4.13 -18.68 0.27
CA HIS A 242 3.37 -19.79 -0.28
C HIS A 242 2.62 -20.57 0.81
N GLY A 243 1.34 -20.88 0.57
CA GLY A 243 0.49 -21.61 1.51
C GLY A 243 0.04 -20.79 2.74
N ALA A 244 0.48 -19.54 2.87
CA ALA A 244 -0.01 -18.67 3.93
C ALA A 244 -1.47 -18.26 3.67
N ARG A 245 -2.23 -18.12 4.74
CA ARG A 245 -3.64 -17.74 4.71
C ARG A 245 -3.83 -16.32 5.20
N ASP A 246 -4.69 -15.58 4.52
CA ASP A 246 -5.12 -14.24 4.92
C ASP A 246 -5.79 -14.25 6.30
N GLY A 247 -5.34 -13.35 7.18
CA GLY A 247 -5.79 -13.27 8.57
C GLY A 247 -7.27 -12.93 8.70
N TRP A 248 -7.81 -12.13 7.78
CA TRP A 248 -9.23 -11.83 7.74
C TRP A 248 -10.06 -13.06 7.35
N GLN A 249 -9.66 -13.81 6.32
CA GLN A 249 -10.31 -15.08 5.95
C GLN A 249 -10.20 -16.13 7.06
N LEU A 250 -9.09 -16.17 7.80
CA LEU A 250 -8.93 -17.05 8.96
C LEU A 250 -9.94 -16.72 10.06
N ALA A 251 -10.07 -15.45 10.42
CA ALA A 251 -11.02 -14.99 11.42
C ALA A 251 -12.47 -15.29 11.02
N LEU A 252 -12.85 -15.00 9.77
CA LEU A 252 -14.19 -15.32 9.25
C LEU A 252 -14.46 -16.83 9.24
N GLY A 253 -13.46 -17.64 8.86
CA GLY A 253 -13.57 -19.10 8.88
C GLY A 253 -13.75 -19.67 10.30
N ALA A 254 -13.06 -19.10 11.30
CA ALA A 254 -13.24 -19.47 12.70
C ALA A 254 -14.65 -19.13 13.19
N LEU A 255 -15.12 -17.91 12.92
CA LEU A 255 -16.48 -17.45 13.23
C LEU A 255 -17.55 -18.36 12.59
N ALA A 256 -17.42 -18.66 11.29
CA ALA A 256 -18.36 -19.52 10.57
C ALA A 256 -18.39 -20.96 11.13
N ALA A 257 -17.27 -21.45 11.65
CA ALA A 257 -17.18 -22.77 12.29
C ALA A 257 -17.57 -22.76 13.78
N GLY A 258 -17.97 -21.62 14.35
CA GLY A 258 -18.28 -21.50 15.78
C GLY A 258 -17.07 -21.70 16.71
N ARG A 259 -15.84 -21.59 16.19
CA ARG A 259 -14.61 -21.73 16.99
C ARG A 259 -14.16 -20.40 17.55
N ASP A 260 -13.45 -20.43 18.67
CA ASP A 260 -12.72 -19.25 19.12
C ASP A 260 -11.50 -18.96 18.22
N PHE A 261 -10.91 -17.79 18.41
CA PHE A 261 -9.72 -17.32 17.68
C PHE A 261 -8.68 -16.73 18.65
N LEU A 262 -8.69 -17.18 19.91
CA LEU A 262 -7.92 -16.53 20.98
C LEU A 262 -6.43 -16.84 20.87
N THR A 263 -6.09 -18.07 20.50
CA THR A 263 -4.70 -18.49 20.31
C THR A 263 -4.08 -17.72 19.15
N GLU A 264 -4.79 -17.62 18.03
CA GLU A 264 -4.38 -16.88 16.85
C GLU A 264 -4.25 -15.38 17.13
N ALA A 265 -5.24 -14.77 17.80
CA ALA A 265 -5.20 -13.36 18.18
C ALA A 265 -4.05 -13.05 19.12
N ARG A 266 -3.77 -13.90 20.12
CA ARG A 266 -2.64 -13.72 21.04
C ARG A 266 -1.29 -13.88 20.32
N ALA A 267 -1.16 -14.85 19.42
CA ALA A 267 0.03 -15.00 18.61
C ALA A 267 0.25 -13.81 17.67
N LEU A 268 -0.83 -13.25 17.12
CA LEU A 268 -0.76 -12.05 16.29
C LEU A 268 -0.36 -10.81 17.11
N GLY A 269 -0.83 -10.70 18.35
CA GLY A 269 -0.41 -9.67 19.30
C GLY A 269 1.10 -9.67 19.54
N ARG A 270 1.69 -10.86 19.77
CA ARG A 270 3.14 -11.04 19.88
C ARG A 270 3.86 -10.62 18.59
N ALA A 271 3.39 -11.10 17.44
CA ALA A 271 3.99 -10.76 16.14
C ALA A 271 3.99 -9.24 15.87
N THR A 272 2.92 -8.53 16.21
CA THR A 272 2.89 -7.06 16.08
C THR A 272 3.89 -6.39 17.02
N ALA A 273 4.00 -6.85 18.27
CA ALA A 273 4.96 -6.32 19.23
C ALA A 273 6.41 -6.57 18.79
N GLU A 274 6.75 -7.74 18.25
CA GLU A 274 8.07 -8.03 17.68
C GLU A 274 8.44 -7.03 16.56
N VAL A 275 7.49 -6.75 15.65
CA VAL A 275 7.67 -5.75 14.59
C VAL A 275 7.87 -4.35 15.17
N HIS A 276 7.05 -3.94 16.13
CA HIS A 276 7.19 -2.63 16.76
C HIS A 276 8.51 -2.46 17.50
N THR A 277 8.96 -3.48 18.24
CA THR A 277 10.24 -3.47 18.94
C THR A 277 11.40 -3.36 17.95
N ALA A 278 11.37 -4.13 16.87
CA ALA A 278 12.40 -4.05 15.82
C ALA A 278 12.40 -2.68 15.11
N LEU A 279 11.23 -2.11 14.81
CA LEU A 279 11.16 -0.75 14.24
C LEU A 279 11.70 0.32 15.19
N ALA A 280 11.44 0.19 16.49
CA ALA A 280 11.96 1.10 17.51
C ALA A 280 13.48 0.99 17.68
N ALA A 281 14.04 -0.21 17.49
CA ALA A 281 15.48 -0.43 17.48
C ALA A 281 16.15 0.16 16.21
N ALA A 282 15.54 -0.07 15.04
CA ALA A 282 16.10 0.33 13.76
C ALA A 282 16.00 1.84 13.46
N LEU A 283 14.96 2.51 13.97
CA LEU A 283 14.56 3.84 13.51
C LEU A 283 14.28 4.79 14.69
N PRO A 284 14.37 6.13 14.49
CA PRO A 284 14.22 7.08 15.57
C PRO A 284 12.87 6.98 16.31
N THR A 285 12.93 7.12 17.63
CA THR A 285 11.78 7.09 18.54
C THR A 285 11.54 8.46 19.21
N PRO A 286 11.04 9.48 18.49
CA PRO A 286 10.86 10.81 19.07
C PRO A 286 9.80 10.81 20.17
N ALA A 287 9.99 11.67 21.17
CA ALA A 287 9.01 11.87 22.23
C ALA A 287 7.78 12.65 21.73
N LEU A 288 6.59 12.17 22.09
CA LEU A 288 5.31 12.86 21.90
C LEU A 288 5.04 13.74 23.13
N ARG A 289 5.37 15.02 23.01
CA ARG A 289 5.23 16.02 24.09
C ARG A 289 4.06 16.97 23.80
N GLY A 290 3.72 17.83 24.76
CA GLY A 290 2.54 18.70 24.69
C GLY A 290 2.30 19.45 23.38
N THR A 291 3.33 19.95 22.69
CA THR A 291 3.15 20.61 21.37
C THR A 291 2.74 19.61 20.28
N GLN A 292 3.41 18.47 20.20
CA GLN A 292 3.09 17.40 19.25
C GLN A 292 1.71 16.79 19.53
N THR A 293 1.37 16.62 20.82
CA THR A 293 0.05 16.13 21.23
C THR A 293 -1.07 17.08 20.81
N ARG A 294 -0.88 18.40 20.97
CA ARG A 294 -1.84 19.40 20.49
C ARG A 294 -2.04 19.34 18.97
N GLN A 295 -0.96 19.14 18.22
CA GLN A 295 -1.04 19.00 16.75
C GLN A 295 -1.82 17.73 16.35
N LEU A 296 -1.51 16.60 16.98
CA LEU A 296 -2.22 15.34 16.76
C LEU A 296 -3.73 15.48 17.01
N VAL A 297 -4.10 16.07 18.15
CA VAL A 297 -5.50 16.28 18.54
C VAL A 297 -6.22 17.26 17.61
N ALA A 298 -5.55 18.33 17.18
CA ALA A 298 -6.11 19.27 16.21
C ALA A 298 -6.42 18.59 14.87
N GLU A 299 -5.55 17.70 14.40
CA GLU A 299 -5.80 16.93 13.18
C GLU A 299 -6.95 15.93 13.32
N MET A 300 -7.01 15.19 14.43
CA MET A 300 -8.11 14.28 14.74
C MET A 300 -9.45 15.03 14.81
N THR A 301 -9.46 16.20 15.44
CA THR A 301 -10.65 17.06 15.55
C THR A 301 -11.11 17.55 14.18
N ARG A 302 -10.18 17.99 13.33
CA ARG A 302 -10.50 18.42 11.95
C ARG A 302 -11.10 17.26 11.12
N ARG A 303 -10.59 16.03 11.29
CA ARG A 303 -11.16 14.84 10.63
C ARG A 303 -12.56 14.52 11.14
N LEU A 304 -12.78 14.63 12.44
CA LEU A 304 -14.10 14.46 13.06
C LEU A 304 -15.12 15.48 12.54
N GLU A 305 -14.76 16.76 12.47
CA GLU A 305 -15.63 17.82 11.94
C GLU A 305 -16.01 17.56 10.49
N ALA A 306 -15.02 17.27 9.63
CA ALA A 306 -15.28 16.93 8.22
C ALA A 306 -16.13 15.67 8.04
N ALA A 307 -15.99 14.67 8.92
CA ALA A 307 -16.82 13.47 8.89
C ALA A 307 -18.25 13.76 9.37
N ALA A 308 -18.43 14.62 10.38
CA ALA A 308 -19.74 14.98 10.90
C ALA A 308 -20.54 15.84 9.90
N GLU A 309 -19.87 16.71 9.15
CA GLU A 309 -20.47 17.43 8.03
C GLU A 309 -20.99 16.48 6.93
N ALA A 310 -20.22 15.42 6.63
CA ALA A 310 -20.56 14.47 5.57
C ALA A 310 -21.56 13.40 6.02
N VAL A 311 -21.61 13.07 7.31
CA VAL A 311 -22.43 11.98 7.87
C VAL A 311 -23.21 12.50 9.09
N PRO A 312 -24.43 13.02 8.90
CA PRO A 312 -25.23 13.61 9.98
C PRO A 312 -25.49 12.70 11.18
N ALA A 313 -25.49 11.36 10.97
CA ALA A 313 -25.63 10.38 12.04
C ALA A 313 -24.49 10.43 13.07
N LEU A 314 -23.33 11.01 12.73
CA LEU A 314 -22.18 11.19 13.64
C LEU A 314 -22.37 12.37 14.60
N VAL A 315 -23.14 13.39 14.21
CA VAL A 315 -23.29 14.67 14.92
C VAL A 315 -23.64 14.51 16.42
N PRO A 316 -24.59 13.65 16.82
CA PRO A 316 -24.94 13.49 18.23
C PRO A 316 -23.78 13.02 19.12
N TYR A 317 -22.77 12.38 18.54
CA TYR A 317 -21.64 11.80 19.27
C TYR A 317 -20.42 12.72 19.32
N VAL A 318 -20.37 13.77 18.48
CA VAL A 318 -19.21 14.68 18.35
C VAL A 318 -18.69 15.20 19.70
N PRO A 319 -19.52 15.65 20.65
CA PRO A 319 -19.02 16.13 21.95
C PRO A 319 -18.22 15.06 22.71
N GLY A 320 -18.74 13.83 22.78
CA GLY A 320 -18.08 12.72 23.49
C GLY A 320 -16.81 12.24 22.79
N LEU A 321 -16.77 12.27 21.46
CA LEU A 321 -15.58 11.94 20.68
C LEU A 321 -14.50 13.01 20.83
N ARG A 322 -14.88 14.30 20.85
CA ARG A 322 -13.96 15.41 21.09
C ARG A 322 -13.31 15.32 22.47
N ALA A 323 -14.10 14.99 23.50
CA ALA A 323 -13.59 14.78 24.85
C ALA A 323 -12.54 13.65 24.91
N ALA A 324 -12.68 12.60 24.09
CA ALA A 324 -11.66 11.54 24.00
C ALA A 324 -10.33 12.05 23.44
N PHE A 325 -10.34 13.02 22.52
CA PHE A 325 -9.12 13.65 22.01
C PHE A 325 -8.53 14.67 23.00
N GLU A 326 -9.36 15.46 23.66
CA GLU A 326 -8.93 16.47 24.63
C GLU A 326 -8.20 15.84 25.83
N ALA A 327 -8.65 14.68 26.30
CA ALA A 327 -7.98 13.92 27.37
C ALA A 327 -6.50 13.62 27.09
N VAL A 328 -6.15 13.41 25.82
CA VAL A 328 -4.76 13.16 25.38
C VAL A 328 -3.92 14.44 25.53
N THR A 329 -4.48 15.60 25.19
CA THR A 329 -3.79 16.90 25.33
C THR A 329 -3.47 17.19 26.79
N ASP A 330 -4.41 16.95 27.69
CA ASP A 330 -4.23 17.20 29.12
C ASP A 330 -3.10 16.35 29.70
N LEU A 331 -3.05 15.05 29.35
CA LEU A 331 -1.98 14.15 29.79
C LEU A 331 -0.62 14.50 29.21
N GLY A 332 -0.57 14.88 27.93
CA GLY A 332 0.66 15.31 27.26
C GLY A 332 1.20 16.64 27.80
N VAL A 333 0.34 17.53 28.29
CA VAL A 333 0.75 18.78 28.98
C VAL A 333 1.22 18.51 30.41
N ARG A 334 0.60 17.55 31.11
CA ARG A 334 0.98 17.14 32.48
C ARG A 334 2.30 16.35 32.57
N GLY A 335 2.98 16.12 31.46
CA GLY A 335 4.31 15.50 31.43
C GLY A 335 4.29 13.98 31.20
N SER A 336 3.16 13.39 30.83
CA SER A 336 3.13 12.00 30.35
C SER A 336 3.90 11.95 29.02
N GLY A 337 5.12 11.42 29.06
CA GLY A 337 5.98 11.31 27.89
C GLY A 337 5.67 10.04 27.12
N TRP A 338 4.82 10.11 26.10
CA TRP A 338 4.68 9.00 25.17
C TRP A 338 5.80 9.01 24.14
N THR A 339 6.01 7.86 23.51
CA THR A 339 6.99 7.70 22.44
C THR A 339 6.27 7.45 21.12
N GLN A 340 6.77 8.08 20.07
CA GLN A 340 6.40 7.77 18.69
C GLN A 340 7.50 6.98 18.04
N GLN A 341 7.13 6.17 17.05
CA GLN A 341 8.07 5.42 16.22
C GLN A 341 7.50 5.27 14.82
N ARG A 342 8.28 4.71 13.90
CA ARG A 342 7.71 4.19 12.66
C ARG A 342 6.83 2.99 12.98
N VAL A 343 5.67 2.94 12.35
CA VAL A 343 4.62 1.93 12.54
C VAL A 343 4.14 1.47 11.17
N HIS A 344 3.34 0.40 11.10
CA HIS A 344 2.69 -0.03 9.86
C HIS A 344 1.71 1.03 9.35
N GLY A 345 0.96 1.67 10.24
CA GLY A 345 0.12 2.83 9.94
C GLY A 345 -1.23 2.53 9.27
N ASP A 346 -1.51 1.28 8.91
CA ASP A 346 -2.82 0.78 8.45
C ASP A 346 -3.02 -0.71 8.79
N LEU A 347 -2.56 -1.11 9.97
CA LEU A 347 -2.61 -2.52 10.39
C LEU A 347 -4.05 -3.00 10.61
N HIS A 348 -4.41 -4.10 9.97
CA HIS A 348 -5.67 -4.82 10.15
C HIS A 348 -5.52 -6.29 9.77
N LEU A 349 -6.51 -7.16 10.04
CA LEU A 349 -6.41 -8.61 9.77
C LEU A 349 -6.07 -8.94 8.31
N GLY A 350 -6.58 -8.18 7.35
CA GLY A 350 -6.24 -8.33 5.93
C GLY A 350 -4.79 -7.98 5.54
N GLN A 351 -4.01 -7.38 6.44
CA GLN A 351 -2.56 -7.13 6.26
C GLN A 351 -1.69 -8.13 7.02
N THR A 352 -2.27 -9.29 7.33
CA THR A 352 -1.59 -10.34 8.07
C THR A 352 -1.76 -11.66 7.34
N LEU A 353 -0.67 -12.41 7.24
CA LEU A 353 -0.63 -13.74 6.64
C LEU A 353 -0.17 -14.74 7.67
N ARG A 354 -0.84 -15.89 7.76
CA ARG A 354 -0.47 -16.97 8.66
C ARG A 354 -0.01 -18.20 7.88
N SER A 355 1.23 -18.60 8.10
CA SER A 355 1.81 -19.82 7.53
C SER A 355 1.22 -21.08 8.17
N PRO A 356 1.32 -22.27 7.52
CA PRO A 356 0.78 -23.52 8.03
C PRO A 356 1.34 -23.96 9.40
N ASP A 357 2.58 -23.58 9.70
CA ASP A 357 3.24 -23.78 11.01
C ASP A 357 2.71 -22.84 12.12
N GLY A 358 1.82 -21.91 11.75
CA GLY A 358 1.21 -20.95 12.65
C GLY A 358 1.96 -19.63 12.77
N PHE A 359 3.05 -19.43 12.03
CA PHE A 359 3.81 -18.19 12.02
C PHE A 359 3.00 -17.05 11.38
N TRP A 360 2.95 -15.90 12.06
CA TRP A 360 2.33 -14.68 11.54
C TRP A 360 3.37 -13.79 10.86
N SER A 361 3.00 -13.29 9.68
CA SER A 361 3.73 -12.25 8.97
C SER A 361 2.84 -11.03 8.73
N LEU A 362 3.41 -9.83 8.84
CA LEU A 362 2.78 -8.57 8.49
C LEU A 362 3.24 -8.15 7.08
N ILE A 363 2.34 -7.55 6.31
CA ILE A 363 2.56 -7.13 4.93
C ILE A 363 1.98 -5.73 4.67
N ASP A 364 2.31 -5.11 3.55
CA ASP A 364 1.71 -3.86 3.07
C ASP A 364 1.94 -2.65 4.01
N PHE A 365 3.22 -2.32 4.24
CA PHE A 365 3.66 -1.22 5.10
C PHE A 365 3.46 0.17 4.47
N GLU A 366 2.70 0.27 3.39
CA GLU A 366 2.42 1.52 2.69
C GLU A 366 1.69 2.56 3.56
N GLY A 367 1.02 2.14 4.63
CA GLY A 367 0.14 2.97 5.45
C GLY A 367 -1.14 3.39 4.72
N GLU A 368 -2.00 4.16 5.40
CA GLU A 368 -3.34 4.49 4.91
C GLU A 368 -3.34 5.11 3.49
N PRO A 369 -3.92 4.45 2.46
CA PRO A 369 -3.82 4.89 1.06
C PRO A 369 -4.39 6.29 0.77
N ALA A 370 -5.27 6.79 1.65
CA ALA A 370 -5.87 8.11 1.52
C ALA A 370 -4.91 9.26 1.89
N ARG A 371 -3.81 8.98 2.59
CA ARG A 371 -2.83 9.97 3.06
C ARG A 371 -1.65 10.11 2.11
N PRO A 372 -1.10 11.32 1.93
CA PRO A 372 0.10 11.54 1.13
C PRO A 372 1.33 10.86 1.76
N LEU A 373 2.32 10.49 0.95
CA LEU A 373 3.50 9.75 1.41
C LEU A 373 4.26 10.41 2.59
N PRO A 374 4.46 11.75 2.63
CA PRO A 374 5.12 12.38 3.77
C PRO A 374 4.40 12.12 5.10
N GLU A 375 3.07 12.16 5.11
CA GLU A 375 2.26 11.84 6.30
C GLU A 375 2.34 10.35 6.66
N ARG A 376 2.40 9.45 5.67
CA ARG A 376 2.54 7.99 5.88
C ARG A 376 3.90 7.61 6.47
N ARG A 377 4.92 8.46 6.28
CA ARG A 377 6.28 8.28 6.84
C ARG A 377 6.46 8.91 8.23
N MET A 378 5.49 9.69 8.71
CA MET A 378 5.60 10.30 10.03
C MET A 378 5.53 9.26 11.16
N PRO A 379 6.35 9.39 12.22
CA PRO A 379 6.23 8.57 13.41
C PRO A 379 4.86 8.72 14.09
N ALA A 380 4.36 7.63 14.66
CA ALA A 380 3.12 7.60 15.44
C ALA A 380 3.28 6.72 16.69
N PRO A 381 2.41 6.87 17.70
CA PRO A 381 2.35 5.91 18.79
C PRO A 381 1.95 4.52 18.27
N THR A 382 2.54 3.46 18.83
CA THR A 382 2.23 2.07 18.48
C THR A 382 0.77 1.70 18.67
N VAL A 383 0.07 2.39 19.59
CA VAL A 383 -1.37 2.20 19.81
C VAL A 383 -2.22 2.56 18.58
N ARG A 384 -1.69 3.28 17.59
CA ARG A 384 -2.36 3.49 16.29
C ARG A 384 -2.60 2.17 15.56
N ASP A 385 -1.57 1.32 15.48
CA ASP A 385 -1.66 0.01 14.82
C ASP A 385 -2.49 -0.98 15.65
N VAL A 386 -2.34 -0.93 16.98
CA VAL A 386 -3.20 -1.69 17.91
C VAL A 386 -4.66 -1.33 17.68
N ALA A 387 -5.02 -0.04 17.69
CA ALA A 387 -6.38 0.42 17.42
C ALA A 387 -6.91 -0.11 16.08
N GLY A 388 -6.10 -0.05 15.01
CA GLY A 388 -6.46 -0.61 13.70
C GLY A 388 -6.82 -2.11 13.76
N MET A 389 -6.01 -2.91 14.44
CA MET A 389 -6.28 -4.35 14.62
C MET A 389 -7.52 -4.61 15.48
N LEU A 390 -7.70 -3.86 16.58
CA LEU A 390 -8.86 -4.00 17.46
C LEU A 390 -10.17 -3.68 16.73
N ARG A 391 -10.16 -2.64 15.88
CA ARG A 391 -11.28 -2.33 14.97
C ARG A 391 -11.52 -3.44 13.94
N SER A 392 -10.47 -4.07 13.43
CA SER A 392 -10.58 -5.19 12.48
C SER A 392 -11.31 -6.40 13.08
N PHE A 393 -11.09 -6.72 14.36
CA PHE A 393 -11.87 -7.76 15.05
C PHE A 393 -13.36 -7.39 15.17
N ASP A 394 -13.68 -6.13 15.45
CA ASP A 394 -15.07 -5.65 15.50
C ASP A 394 -15.76 -5.82 14.13
N TYR A 395 -15.05 -5.53 13.05
CA TYR A 395 -15.52 -5.73 11.68
C TYR A 395 -15.73 -7.22 11.35
N ALA A 396 -14.80 -8.09 11.73
CA ALA A 396 -14.93 -9.54 11.49
C ALA A 396 -16.16 -10.11 12.20
N ALA A 397 -16.33 -9.78 13.49
CA ALA A 397 -17.50 -10.18 14.26
C ALA A 397 -18.82 -9.71 13.63
N ARG A 398 -18.85 -8.49 13.10
CA ARG A 398 -20.04 -7.88 12.49
C ARG A 398 -20.32 -8.38 11.08
N SER A 399 -19.32 -8.95 10.40
CA SER A 399 -19.47 -9.62 9.11
C SER A 399 -20.17 -10.98 9.27
N HIS A 400 -20.09 -11.58 10.46
CA HIS A 400 -20.80 -12.82 10.80
C HIS A 400 -22.29 -12.57 11.13
N ARG A 401 -23.12 -13.61 10.95
CA ARG A 401 -24.56 -13.61 11.26
C ARG A 401 -24.90 -14.86 12.07
N PRO A 402 -25.46 -14.73 13.29
CA PRO A 402 -25.72 -13.47 14.02
C PRO A 402 -24.42 -12.73 14.39
N TRP A 403 -24.52 -11.42 14.67
CA TRP A 403 -23.35 -10.65 15.12
C TRP A 403 -22.85 -11.20 16.46
N ASN A 404 -21.53 -11.39 16.58
CA ASN A 404 -20.88 -11.88 17.80
C ASN A 404 -19.94 -10.84 18.45
N PRO A 405 -20.46 -9.82 19.17
CA PRO A 405 -19.63 -8.81 19.83
C PRO A 405 -18.75 -9.37 20.94
N GLU A 406 -19.16 -10.47 21.60
CA GLU A 406 -18.36 -11.12 22.63
C GLU A 406 -17.09 -11.77 22.05
N TRP A 407 -17.19 -12.37 20.85
CA TRP A 407 -16.02 -12.89 20.15
C TRP A 407 -15.01 -11.78 19.87
N ALA A 408 -15.47 -10.61 19.43
CA ALA A 408 -14.58 -9.46 19.21
C ALA A 408 -13.92 -9.03 20.52
N ALA A 409 -14.68 -8.90 21.61
CA ALA A 409 -14.14 -8.52 22.92
C ALA A 409 -13.05 -9.49 23.41
N ARG A 410 -13.27 -10.81 23.28
CA ARG A 410 -12.28 -11.82 23.67
C ARG A 410 -11.03 -11.79 22.77
N CYS A 411 -11.18 -11.62 21.46
CA CYS A 411 -10.04 -11.51 20.54
C CYS A 411 -9.22 -10.25 20.80
N ARG A 412 -9.89 -9.11 21.04
CA ARG A 412 -9.25 -7.85 21.44
C ARG A 412 -8.41 -8.02 22.71
N ALA A 413 -8.96 -8.67 23.74
CA ALA A 413 -8.24 -8.96 24.96
C ALA A 413 -7.03 -9.89 24.74
N ALA A 414 -7.22 -10.99 24.02
CA ALA A 414 -6.16 -11.95 23.72
C ALA A 414 -5.02 -11.31 22.89
N TYR A 415 -5.36 -10.44 21.93
CA TYR A 415 -4.38 -9.68 21.15
C TYR A 415 -3.55 -8.74 22.03
N CYS A 416 -4.18 -7.93 22.89
CA CYS A 416 -3.46 -7.04 23.81
C CYS A 416 -2.60 -7.82 24.82
N GLU A 417 -3.07 -8.98 25.31
CA GLU A 417 -2.27 -9.87 26.17
C GLU A 417 -1.01 -10.35 25.44
N GLY A 418 -1.14 -10.80 24.19
CA GLY A 418 0.01 -11.23 23.38
C GLY A 418 0.99 -10.10 23.14
N TYR A 419 0.48 -8.92 22.81
CA TYR A 419 1.31 -7.72 22.64
C TYR A 419 2.07 -7.37 23.93
N ALA A 420 1.41 -7.40 25.07
CA ALA A 420 1.99 -7.09 26.38
C ALA A 420 3.06 -8.10 26.79
N GLN A 421 2.84 -9.39 26.53
CA GLN A 421 3.80 -10.47 26.82
C GLN A 421 5.14 -10.25 26.12
N GLU A 422 5.11 -9.76 24.88
CA GLU A 422 6.31 -9.58 24.06
C GLU A 422 6.97 -8.23 24.29
N SER A 423 6.20 -7.15 24.30
CA SER A 423 6.75 -5.78 24.43
C SER A 423 7.05 -5.36 25.87
N GLY A 424 6.55 -6.10 26.86
CA GLY A 424 6.59 -5.73 28.27
C GLY A 424 5.67 -4.57 28.65
N SER A 425 4.90 -4.02 27.70
CA SER A 425 3.97 -2.91 27.92
C SER A 425 2.58 -3.26 27.40
N ASP A 426 1.57 -3.21 28.28
CA ASP A 426 0.20 -3.45 27.87
C ASP A 426 -0.37 -2.20 27.18
N PRO A 427 -0.82 -2.29 25.91
CA PRO A 427 -1.40 -1.14 25.22
C PRO A 427 -2.67 -0.60 25.90
N ARG A 428 -3.28 -1.37 26.81
CA ARG A 428 -4.41 -0.94 27.65
C ARG A 428 -3.98 -0.11 28.86
N GLY A 429 -2.68 -0.07 29.18
CA GLY A 429 -2.11 0.77 30.24
C GLY A 429 -2.15 2.27 29.93
N GLU A 430 -2.38 2.63 28.66
CA GLU A 430 -2.52 4.02 28.17
C GLU A 430 -3.93 4.22 27.55
N PRO A 431 -5.00 4.11 28.35
CA PRO A 431 -6.36 3.99 27.83
C PRO A 431 -6.83 5.22 27.06
N GLU A 432 -6.40 6.42 27.42
CA GLU A 432 -6.75 7.67 26.73
C GLU A 432 -6.15 7.73 25.33
N LEU A 433 -4.87 7.37 25.19
CA LEU A 433 -4.18 7.38 23.90
C LEU A 433 -4.77 6.31 22.98
N LEU A 434 -5.01 5.10 23.49
CA LEU A 434 -5.67 4.03 22.74
C LEU A 434 -7.09 4.44 22.30
N ARG A 435 -7.88 5.01 23.22
CA ARG A 435 -9.24 5.48 22.91
C ARG A 435 -9.25 6.56 21.84
N ALA A 436 -8.32 7.52 21.89
CA ALA A 436 -8.22 8.56 20.88
C ALA A 436 -7.89 7.97 19.49
N HIS A 437 -6.95 7.03 19.40
CA HIS A 437 -6.63 6.38 18.13
C HIS A 437 -7.74 5.45 17.62
N GLU A 438 -8.43 4.71 18.48
CA GLU A 438 -9.63 3.94 18.10
C GLU A 438 -10.75 4.87 17.61
N THR A 439 -10.90 6.05 18.24
CA THR A 439 -11.89 7.06 17.84
C THR A 439 -11.58 7.65 16.47
N ASP A 440 -10.34 8.08 16.23
CA ASP A 440 -9.92 8.61 14.92
C ASP A 440 -10.10 7.58 13.80
N LYS A 441 -9.78 6.31 14.06
CA LYS A 441 -10.03 5.21 13.10
C LYS A 441 -11.51 4.99 12.85
N ALA A 442 -12.35 4.96 13.88
CA ALA A 442 -13.80 4.82 13.74
C ALA A 442 -14.44 5.99 12.97
N VAL A 443 -13.97 7.21 13.19
CA VAL A 443 -14.41 8.41 12.43
C VAL A 443 -14.06 8.28 10.95
N TYR A 444 -12.83 7.84 10.63
CA TYR A 444 -12.42 7.55 9.26
C TYR A 444 -13.32 6.48 8.62
N GLU A 445 -13.58 5.38 9.34
CA GLU A 445 -14.43 4.28 8.89
C GLU A 445 -15.85 4.74 8.60
N VAL A 446 -16.48 5.55 9.47
CA VAL A 446 -17.81 6.14 9.23
C VAL A 446 -17.87 6.84 7.88
N LEU A 447 -16.89 7.71 7.61
CA LEU A 447 -16.85 8.46 6.35
C LEU A 447 -16.61 7.55 5.15
N TYR A 448 -15.77 6.52 5.31
CA TYR A 448 -15.47 5.56 4.26
C TYR A 448 -16.70 4.70 3.92
N GLU A 449 -17.35 4.10 4.92
CA GLU A 449 -18.51 3.23 4.70
C GLU A 449 -19.70 4.01 4.14
N ALA A 450 -19.97 5.22 4.66
CA ALA A 450 -21.05 6.06 4.15
C ALA A 450 -20.93 6.35 2.65
N ARG A 451 -19.70 6.40 2.11
CA ARG A 451 -19.44 6.68 0.69
C ARG A 451 -19.39 5.45 -0.21
N HIS A 452 -18.94 4.31 0.31
CA HIS A 452 -18.62 3.14 -0.53
C HIS A 452 -19.48 1.92 -0.21
N ARG A 453 -19.91 1.75 1.04
CA ARG A 453 -20.68 0.60 1.53
C ARG A 453 -21.70 1.02 2.60
N PRO A 454 -22.75 1.78 2.26
CA PRO A 454 -23.69 2.32 3.25
C PRO A 454 -24.29 1.26 4.20
N ASP A 455 -24.49 0.03 3.72
CA ASP A 455 -24.99 -1.11 4.52
C ASP A 455 -24.05 -1.51 5.67
N TRP A 456 -22.77 -1.12 5.59
CA TRP A 456 -21.76 -1.36 6.61
C TRP A 456 -21.63 -0.21 7.61
N LEU A 457 -22.27 0.94 7.38
CA LEU A 457 -22.25 2.07 8.30
C LEU A 457 -22.62 1.74 9.76
N PRO A 458 -23.54 0.80 10.06
CA PRO A 458 -23.82 0.41 11.44
C PRO A 458 -22.61 -0.15 12.20
N VAL A 459 -21.59 -0.68 11.50
CA VAL A 459 -20.39 -1.26 12.13
C VAL A 459 -19.54 -0.19 12.85
N PRO A 460 -19.03 0.85 12.17
CA PRO A 460 -18.30 1.92 12.84
C PRO A 460 -19.21 2.75 13.76
N MET A 461 -20.49 2.92 13.44
CA MET A 461 -21.41 3.66 14.32
C MET A 461 -21.62 3.01 15.70
N ALA A 462 -21.59 1.68 15.80
CA ALA A 462 -21.63 0.99 17.09
C ALA A 462 -20.36 1.28 17.93
N ALA A 463 -19.19 1.39 17.29
CA ALA A 463 -17.96 1.78 17.96
C ALA A 463 -18.00 3.25 18.39
N ILE A 464 -18.49 4.14 17.54
CA ILE A 464 -18.71 5.57 17.85
C ILE A 464 -19.58 5.73 19.11
N GLN A 465 -20.69 5.00 19.20
CA GLN A 465 -21.57 5.04 20.38
C GLN A 465 -20.83 4.67 21.67
N ARG A 466 -20.09 3.56 21.65
CA ARG A 466 -19.28 3.10 22.80
C ARG A 466 -18.19 4.10 23.17
N LEU A 467 -17.45 4.60 22.17
CA LEU A 467 -16.31 5.51 22.36
C LEU A 467 -16.74 6.90 22.82
N ALA A 468 -17.92 7.38 22.43
CA ALA A 468 -18.47 8.65 22.88
C ALA A 468 -18.96 8.62 24.33
N GLN A 469 -19.45 7.46 24.81
CA GLN A 469 -20.03 7.31 26.16
C GLN A 469 -18.99 7.07 27.26
N SER A 470 -17.77 6.62 26.92
CA SER A 470 -16.77 6.15 27.90
C SER A 470 -16.09 7.27 28.72
N ALA A 471 -16.74 8.42 28.92
CA ALA A 471 -16.23 9.53 29.75
C ALA A 471 -16.77 9.54 31.19
N ALA A 472 -17.49 8.48 31.61
CA ALA A 472 -17.97 8.33 32.98
C ALA A 472 -17.81 6.88 33.46
N ALA A 473 -16.64 6.55 33.99
CA ALA A 473 -16.42 5.50 34.99
C ALA A 473 -15.10 5.77 35.70
#